data_AF-A0A9N8HMI4-F1
#
_entry.id   AF-A0A9N8HMI4-F1
#
_cell.length_a   1.000
_cell.length_b   1.000
_cell.length_c   1.000
_cell.angle_alpha   90.00
_cell.angle_beta   90.00
_cell.angle_gamma   90.00
#
_symmetry.space_group_name_H-M   'P 1'
#
loop_
_entity.id
_entity.type
_entity.pdbx_description
1 polymer ?
#
loop_
_entity_poly.entity_id
_entity_poly.type
_entity_poly.pdbx_seq_one_letter_code
_entity_poly.pdbx_strand_id
1 'polypeptide(L)'
;MVVVGNVSACLVNAETKEPFKEHRGPDGNVYAEVEPDMEYFIEIAVVGIPNKAFDFGFVVDGKRLSYQQPCELKHGRQHCGIVSVENGTRVNQALCFRQPKRDTQNLDPYSQALVGEIQVDVFDAISVGLQAPSDIQASTIDVAAVDAGIGEDKILRSGQGSIEQVTHHPAMALTYASGQFLQTITIHYCTAMGLIHAGVLPKPDIWTFARMGMKKRPISHDILKIQPKRIKSGGLFVGDSLLEEPKEFDFFDLTHLQDEDDKDNSASDADFHHPVTPPHS
;
A
#
# COMPACT_ATOMS: atom_id res chain seq x y z
N MET A 1 -16.17 -2.24 0.97
CA MET A 1 -16.47 -3.25 -0.05
C MET A 1 -17.20 -2.62 -1.21
N VAL A 2 -16.68 -2.79 -2.42
CA VAL A 2 -17.32 -2.30 -3.65
C VAL A 2 -18.32 -3.33 -4.15
N VAL A 3 -19.59 -2.93 -4.28
CA VAL A 3 -20.68 -3.79 -4.77
C VAL A 3 -21.17 -3.21 -6.08
N VAL A 4 -21.17 -4.03 -7.13
CA VAL A 4 -21.71 -3.67 -8.45
C VAL A 4 -22.56 -4.84 -8.94
N GLY A 5 -23.86 -4.61 -9.10
CA GLY A 5 -24.80 -5.69 -9.44
C GLY A 5 -24.88 -6.76 -8.34
N ASN A 6 -24.68 -8.02 -8.71
CA ASN A 6 -24.75 -9.19 -7.82
C ASN A 6 -23.37 -9.70 -7.37
N VAL A 7 -22.35 -8.86 -7.46
CA VAL A 7 -20.98 -9.23 -7.11
C VAL A 7 -20.32 -8.12 -6.31
N SER A 8 -19.38 -8.49 -5.46
CA SER A 8 -18.59 -7.56 -4.67
C SER A 8 -17.11 -7.89 -4.75
N ALA A 9 -16.27 -6.86 -4.66
CA ALA A 9 -14.83 -6.98 -4.51
C ALA A 9 -14.31 -6.00 -3.44
N CYS A 10 -13.29 -6.42 -2.70
CA CYS A 10 -12.52 -5.54 -1.81
C CYS A 10 -11.10 -6.07 -1.59
N LEU A 11 -10.25 -5.24 -1.02
CA LEU A 11 -8.95 -5.66 -0.51
C LEU A 11 -9.07 -6.12 0.94
N VAL A 12 -8.44 -7.25 1.26
CA VAL A 12 -8.36 -7.79 2.61
C VAL A 12 -6.91 -8.08 3.00
N ASN A 13 -6.62 -8.01 4.30
CA ASN A 13 -5.32 -8.39 4.84
C ASN A 13 -5.09 -9.88 4.60
N ALA A 14 -3.90 -10.24 4.09
CA ALA A 14 -3.61 -11.61 3.73
C ALA A 14 -3.58 -12.59 4.92
N GLU A 15 -3.20 -12.12 6.11
CA GLU A 15 -3.15 -12.90 7.34
C GLU A 15 -4.52 -12.90 8.05
N THR A 16 -5.06 -11.71 8.37
CA THR A 16 -6.26 -11.58 9.22
C THR A 16 -7.57 -11.72 8.45
N LYS A 17 -7.54 -11.59 7.12
CA LYS A 17 -8.72 -11.51 6.24
C LYS A 17 -9.67 -10.34 6.55
N GLU A 18 -9.21 -9.37 7.34
CA GLU A 18 -10.00 -8.18 7.61
C GLU A 18 -9.99 -7.24 6.40
N PRO A 19 -11.15 -6.67 6.02
CA PRO A 19 -11.23 -5.74 4.91
C PRO A 19 -10.56 -4.40 5.25
N PHE A 20 -9.85 -3.85 4.28
CA PHE A 20 -9.29 -2.51 4.40
C PHE A 20 -10.38 -1.44 4.31
N LYS A 21 -10.05 -0.27 4.88
CA LYS A 21 -10.95 0.88 4.86
C LYS A 21 -11.03 1.42 3.43
N GLU A 22 -12.26 1.57 2.95
CA GLU A 22 -12.54 2.14 1.63
C GLU A 22 -13.15 3.54 1.76
N HIS A 23 -12.83 4.38 0.78
CA HIS A 23 -13.24 5.77 0.69
C HIS A 23 -13.79 6.04 -0.71
N ARG A 24 -14.83 6.88 -0.82
CA ARG A 24 -15.29 7.38 -2.12
C ARG A 24 -14.62 8.70 -2.43
N GLY A 25 -13.93 8.76 -3.56
CA GLY A 25 -13.29 9.98 -4.04
C GLY A 25 -14.30 10.99 -4.60
N PRO A 26 -13.86 12.23 -4.85
CA PRO A 26 -14.69 13.28 -5.47
C PRO A 26 -15.08 12.94 -6.92
N ASP A 27 -14.35 12.04 -7.57
CA ASP A 27 -14.60 11.47 -8.89
C ASP A 27 -15.66 10.34 -8.88
N GLY A 28 -16.11 9.92 -7.69
CA GLY A 28 -17.04 8.81 -7.51
C GLY A 28 -16.38 7.42 -7.46
N ASN A 29 -15.06 7.35 -7.69
CA ASN A 29 -14.30 6.11 -7.64
C ASN A 29 -14.07 5.65 -6.21
N VAL A 30 -13.79 4.36 -6.02
CA VAL A 30 -13.49 3.78 -4.71
C VAL A 30 -11.99 3.61 -4.52
N TYR A 31 -11.52 4.07 -3.37
CA TYR A 31 -10.13 4.04 -2.96
C TYR A 31 -9.97 3.24 -1.67
N ALA A 32 -9.11 2.23 -1.67
CA ALA A 32 -8.72 1.47 -0.50
C ALA A 32 -7.48 2.10 0.14
N GLU A 33 -7.55 2.34 1.45
CA GLU A 33 -6.41 2.75 2.26
C GLU A 33 -5.58 1.52 2.59
N VAL A 34 -4.34 1.50 2.10
CA VAL A 34 -3.39 0.38 2.28
C VAL A 34 -2.10 0.88 2.92
N GLU A 35 -1.35 -0.03 3.54
CA GLU A 35 -0.06 0.27 4.15
C GLU A 35 1.08 -0.30 3.29
N PRO A 36 2.25 0.35 3.28
CA PRO A 36 3.41 -0.20 2.61
C PRO A 36 3.84 -1.54 3.22
N ASP A 37 4.35 -2.42 2.38
CA ASP A 37 4.98 -3.71 2.73
C ASP A 37 4.06 -4.71 3.44
N MET A 38 2.76 -4.42 3.48
CA MET A 38 1.74 -5.37 3.86
C MET A 38 1.37 -6.30 2.70
N GLU A 39 0.69 -7.39 3.04
CA GLU A 39 0.26 -8.40 2.09
C GLU A 39 -1.27 -8.50 2.04
N TYR A 40 -1.77 -8.78 0.84
CA TYR A 40 -3.15 -8.55 0.46
C TYR A 40 -3.71 -9.71 -0.37
N PHE A 41 -4.99 -10.00 -0.18
CA PHE A 41 -5.79 -10.70 -1.18
C PHE A 41 -6.91 -9.79 -1.69
N ILE A 42 -7.35 -10.05 -2.91
CA ILE A 42 -8.58 -9.53 -3.46
C ILE A 42 -9.70 -10.48 -3.00
N GLU A 43 -10.57 -10.03 -2.10
CA GLU A 43 -11.77 -10.78 -1.73
C GLU A 43 -12.85 -10.52 -2.78
N ILE A 44 -13.39 -11.58 -3.37
CA ILE A 44 -14.57 -11.53 -4.22
C ILE A 44 -15.72 -12.31 -3.57
N ALA A 45 -16.94 -11.86 -3.80
CA ALA A 45 -18.12 -12.61 -3.42
C ALA A 45 -19.27 -12.37 -4.41
N VAL A 46 -20.10 -13.38 -4.56
CA VAL A 46 -21.40 -13.25 -5.21
C VAL A 46 -22.41 -12.85 -4.13
N VAL A 47 -23.09 -11.72 -4.32
CA VAL A 47 -24.04 -11.15 -3.35
C VAL A 47 -25.46 -11.16 -3.91
N GLY A 48 -26.46 -11.27 -3.02
CA GLY A 48 -27.88 -11.32 -3.38
C GLY A 48 -28.38 -12.73 -3.71
N ILE A 49 -29.36 -12.84 -4.63
CA ILE A 49 -29.99 -14.12 -5.03
C ILE A 49 -29.72 -14.45 -6.52
N PRO A 50 -28.46 -14.47 -7.00
CA PRO A 50 -28.17 -14.97 -8.34
C PRO A 50 -28.16 -16.51 -8.34
N ASN A 51 -28.96 -17.11 -9.22
CA ASN A 51 -28.96 -18.56 -9.47
C ASN A 51 -27.91 -18.96 -10.54
N LYS A 52 -26.77 -18.28 -10.61
CA LYS A 52 -25.72 -18.56 -11.60
C LYS A 52 -24.31 -18.34 -11.03
N ALA A 53 -23.34 -18.97 -11.68
CA ALA A 53 -21.92 -18.77 -11.45
C ALA A 53 -21.40 -17.57 -12.26
N PHE A 54 -20.41 -16.89 -11.70
CA PHE A 54 -19.67 -15.82 -12.35
C PHE A 54 -18.20 -16.23 -12.44
N ASP A 55 -17.52 -15.76 -13.48
CA ASP A 55 -16.10 -15.98 -13.68
C ASP A 55 -15.36 -14.64 -13.56
N PHE A 56 -14.29 -14.62 -12.78
CA PHE A 56 -13.61 -13.39 -12.38
C PHE A 56 -12.18 -13.36 -12.90
N GLY A 57 -11.86 -12.31 -13.65
CA GLY A 57 -10.51 -12.01 -14.12
C GLY A 57 -9.92 -10.83 -13.37
N PHE A 58 -8.60 -10.85 -13.17
CA PHE A 58 -7.91 -9.84 -12.36
C PHE A 58 -6.84 -9.12 -13.18
N VAL A 59 -6.81 -7.81 -13.06
CA VAL A 59 -5.72 -6.95 -13.55
C VAL A 59 -5.23 -6.11 -12.38
N VAL A 60 -3.93 -6.14 -12.12
CA VAL A 60 -3.29 -5.36 -11.05
C VAL A 60 -2.22 -4.48 -11.67
N ASP A 61 -2.36 -3.17 -11.51
CA ASP A 61 -1.51 -2.14 -12.14
C ASP A 61 -1.29 -2.35 -13.64
N GLY A 62 -2.38 -2.68 -14.36
CA GLY A 62 -2.35 -2.98 -15.79
C GLY A 62 -1.81 -4.37 -16.17
N LYS A 63 -1.35 -5.16 -15.20
CA LYS A 63 -0.89 -6.53 -15.43
C LYS A 63 -2.00 -7.54 -15.15
N ARG A 64 -2.45 -8.24 -16.20
CA ARG A 64 -3.45 -9.31 -16.08
C ARG A 64 -2.85 -10.53 -15.39
N LEU A 65 -3.55 -11.07 -14.40
CA LEU A 65 -3.20 -12.34 -13.78
C LEU A 65 -3.63 -13.50 -14.70
N SER A 66 -2.80 -14.53 -14.78
CA SER A 66 -2.89 -15.67 -15.73
C SER A 66 -3.99 -16.69 -15.41
N TYR A 67 -5.01 -16.34 -14.63
CA TYR A 67 -6.08 -17.23 -14.23
C TYR A 67 -7.43 -16.52 -14.14
N GLN A 68 -8.49 -17.33 -14.14
CA GLN A 68 -9.85 -16.91 -13.85
C GLN A 68 -10.34 -17.65 -12.60
N GLN A 69 -11.17 -16.99 -11.79
CA GLN A 69 -11.73 -17.57 -10.57
C GLN A 69 -13.26 -17.70 -10.70
N PRO A 70 -13.81 -18.90 -10.92
CA PRO A 70 -15.25 -19.07 -10.86
C PRO A 70 -15.74 -18.92 -9.41
N CYS A 71 -16.87 -18.24 -9.23
CA CYS A 71 -17.51 -18.09 -7.93
C CYS A 71 -19.04 -18.17 -8.06
N GLU A 72 -19.67 -18.77 -7.05
CA GLU A 72 -21.12 -18.94 -6.91
C GLU A 72 -21.52 -18.46 -5.51
N LEU A 73 -22.79 -18.14 -5.31
CA LEU A 73 -23.30 -17.72 -4.00
C LEU A 73 -22.94 -18.73 -2.88
N LYS A 74 -23.00 -20.03 -3.16
CA LYS A 74 -22.69 -21.11 -2.20
C LYS A 74 -21.21 -21.18 -1.81
N HIS A 75 -20.31 -20.62 -2.64
CA HIS A 75 -18.88 -20.60 -2.35
C HIS A 75 -18.52 -19.52 -1.31
N GLY A 76 -19.45 -18.61 -1.00
CA GLY A 76 -19.21 -17.51 -0.07
C GLY A 76 -18.12 -16.56 -0.59
N ARG A 77 -17.28 -16.09 0.32
CA ARG A 77 -16.16 -15.20 0.03
C ARG A 77 -14.94 -16.00 -0.43
N GLN A 78 -14.28 -15.54 -1.48
CA GLN A 78 -13.09 -16.16 -2.05
C GLN A 78 -11.95 -15.15 -2.03
N HIS A 79 -10.75 -15.60 -1.66
CA HIS A 79 -9.55 -14.75 -1.59
C HIS A 79 -8.64 -15.05 -2.77
N CYS A 80 -8.32 -14.02 -3.55
CA CYS A 80 -7.63 -14.14 -4.82
C CYS A 80 -6.31 -13.36 -4.79
N GLY A 81 -5.22 -14.02 -5.14
CA GLY A 81 -3.88 -13.45 -5.23
C GLY A 81 -3.22 -13.87 -6.54
N ILE A 82 -1.92 -14.12 -6.52
CA ILE A 82 -1.16 -14.69 -7.63
C ILE A 82 -1.27 -16.21 -7.53
N VAL A 83 -1.80 -16.85 -8.58
CA VAL A 83 -2.08 -18.28 -8.55
C VAL A 83 -1.12 -19.05 -9.43
N SER A 84 -0.57 -20.14 -8.90
CA SER A 84 -0.01 -21.25 -9.68
C SER A 84 -0.74 -22.54 -9.38
N VAL A 85 -0.73 -23.45 -10.35
CA VAL A 85 -1.21 -24.82 -10.21
C VAL A 85 -0.16 -25.74 -10.80
N GLU A 86 0.30 -26.71 -10.02
CA GLU A 86 1.23 -27.74 -10.47
C GLU A 86 0.80 -29.08 -9.88
N ASN A 87 0.61 -30.09 -10.73
CA ASN A 87 0.26 -31.45 -10.31
C ASN A 87 -0.96 -31.51 -9.36
N GLY A 88 -1.99 -30.71 -9.67
CA GLY A 88 -3.20 -30.62 -8.85
C GLY A 88 -3.05 -29.86 -7.52
N THR A 89 -1.88 -29.30 -7.23
CA THR A 89 -1.66 -28.43 -6.08
C THR A 89 -1.76 -26.98 -6.53
N ARG A 90 -2.74 -26.26 -6.00
CA ARG A 90 -2.92 -24.83 -6.22
C ARG A 90 -2.24 -24.06 -5.11
N VAL A 91 -1.37 -23.13 -5.47
CA VAL A 91 -0.79 -22.14 -4.56
C VAL A 91 -1.38 -20.78 -4.91
N ASN A 92 -1.93 -20.12 -3.90
CA ASN A 92 -2.47 -18.76 -4.01
C ASN A 92 -1.63 -17.84 -3.12
N GLN A 93 -0.71 -17.12 -3.75
CA GLN A 93 0.24 -16.23 -3.11
C GLN A 93 -0.36 -14.82 -3.00
N ALA A 94 -0.18 -14.16 -1.85
CA ALA A 94 -0.69 -12.81 -1.64
C ALA A 94 0.01 -11.78 -2.54
N LEU A 95 -0.68 -10.68 -2.79
CA LEU A 95 -0.10 -9.46 -3.36
C LEU A 95 0.64 -8.70 -2.25
N CYS A 96 1.71 -7.99 -2.57
CA CYS A 96 2.38 -7.08 -1.64
C CYS A 96 2.48 -5.70 -2.27
N PHE A 97 1.99 -4.66 -1.60
CA PHE A 97 2.09 -3.29 -2.08
C PHE A 97 3.32 -2.63 -1.47
N ARG A 98 4.33 -2.38 -2.31
CA ARG A 98 5.61 -1.85 -1.85
C ARG A 98 5.78 -0.41 -2.29
N GLN A 99 6.55 0.31 -1.48
CA GLN A 99 7.11 1.56 -1.96
C GLN A 99 8.08 1.26 -3.10
N PRO A 100 7.95 1.97 -4.23
CA PRO A 100 8.84 1.80 -5.35
C PRO A 100 10.25 2.24 -4.97
N LYS A 101 11.27 1.53 -5.47
CA LYS A 101 12.65 1.95 -5.28
C LYS A 101 12.95 3.15 -6.19
N ARG A 102 13.71 4.11 -5.66
CA ARG A 102 14.20 5.26 -6.42
C ARG A 102 15.10 4.77 -7.54
N ASP A 103 14.69 4.97 -8.78
CA ASP A 103 15.58 4.83 -9.92
C ASP A 103 16.08 6.22 -10.32
N THR A 104 17.40 6.39 -10.31
CA THR A 104 18.04 7.67 -10.64
C THR A 104 18.31 7.80 -12.14
N GLN A 105 18.06 6.75 -12.95
CA GLN A 105 18.63 6.67 -14.29
C GLN A 105 17.67 6.74 -15.48
N ASN A 106 16.35 6.77 -15.33
CA ASN A 106 15.47 7.01 -16.49
C ASN A 106 14.18 7.75 -16.08
N LEU A 107 14.11 9.02 -16.47
CA LEU A 107 13.02 9.94 -16.20
C LEU A 107 12.00 9.91 -17.35
N ASP A 108 10.80 9.38 -17.09
CA ASP A 108 9.63 9.68 -17.92
C ASP A 108 8.63 10.52 -17.08
N PRO A 109 8.62 11.85 -17.25
CA PRO A 109 7.91 12.76 -16.35
C PRO A 109 6.38 12.75 -16.48
N TYR A 110 5.80 11.88 -17.31
CA TYR A 110 4.37 11.96 -17.68
C TYR A 110 3.47 10.81 -17.20
N SER A 111 3.96 9.74 -16.56
CA SER A 111 3.15 8.50 -16.47
C SER A 111 2.89 7.89 -15.09
N GLN A 112 3.09 8.60 -13.97
CA GLN A 112 2.97 7.92 -12.67
C GLN A 112 1.74 8.36 -11.89
N ALA A 113 0.67 7.57 -12.06
CA ALA A 113 -0.49 7.60 -11.19
C ALA A 113 -0.04 7.45 -9.72
N LEU A 114 -0.46 8.41 -8.90
CA LEU A 114 -0.23 8.41 -7.44
C LEU A 114 -0.85 7.19 -6.74
N VAL A 115 -1.76 6.51 -7.43
CA VAL A 115 -2.64 5.49 -6.90
C VAL A 115 -2.51 4.26 -7.79
N GLY A 116 -2.33 3.10 -7.17
CA GLY A 116 -2.36 1.83 -7.88
C GLY A 116 -3.80 1.43 -8.22
N GLU A 117 -3.95 0.46 -9.10
CA GLU A 117 -5.27 0.07 -9.61
C GLU A 117 -5.44 -1.45 -9.65
N ILE A 118 -6.59 -1.91 -9.17
CA ILE A 118 -7.05 -3.29 -9.31
C ILE A 118 -8.35 -3.26 -10.09
N GLN A 119 -8.39 -4.01 -11.19
CA GLN A 119 -9.59 -4.25 -11.96
C GLN A 119 -10.01 -5.71 -11.79
N VAL A 120 -11.28 -5.89 -11.47
CA VAL A 120 -11.93 -7.20 -11.39
C VAL A 120 -12.95 -7.27 -12.51
N ASP A 121 -12.59 -7.96 -13.59
CA ASP A 121 -13.47 -8.21 -14.74
C ASP A 121 -14.42 -9.35 -14.40
N VAL A 122 -15.72 -9.14 -14.66
CA VAL A 122 -16.77 -10.08 -14.30
C VAL A 122 -17.44 -10.59 -15.57
N PHE A 123 -17.46 -11.91 -15.71
CA PHE A 123 -18.07 -12.63 -16.82
C PHE A 123 -19.16 -13.58 -16.32
N ASP A 124 -20.08 -13.95 -17.21
CA ASP A 124 -20.89 -15.15 -17.01
C ASP A 124 -19.99 -16.39 -16.99
N ALA A 125 -20.23 -17.34 -16.09
CA ALA A 125 -19.52 -18.62 -16.10
C ALA A 125 -20.34 -19.70 -16.81
N ILE A 126 -19.75 -20.33 -17.83
CA ILE A 126 -20.37 -21.42 -18.59
C ILE A 126 -19.76 -22.73 -18.12
N SER A 127 -20.57 -23.61 -17.54
CA SER A 127 -20.11 -24.94 -17.09
C SER A 127 -19.64 -25.79 -18.29
N VAL A 128 -18.40 -26.26 -18.25
CA VAL A 128 -17.78 -27.12 -19.28
C VAL A 128 -17.79 -28.60 -18.85
N GLY A 129 -18.20 -28.87 -17.62
CA GLY A 129 -18.22 -30.21 -17.02
C GLY A 129 -16.97 -30.51 -16.18
N LEU A 130 -16.80 -31.78 -15.82
CA LEU A 130 -15.70 -32.24 -14.99
C LEU A 130 -14.43 -32.39 -15.84
N GLN A 131 -13.36 -31.71 -15.44
CA GLN A 131 -12.05 -31.83 -16.07
C GLN A 131 -10.96 -31.96 -15.01
N ALA A 132 -9.82 -32.55 -15.40
CA ALA A 132 -8.63 -32.51 -14.57
C ALA A 132 -8.09 -31.08 -14.48
N PRO A 133 -7.56 -30.64 -13.32
CA PRO A 133 -6.89 -29.35 -13.22
C PRO A 133 -5.76 -29.26 -14.24
N SER A 134 -5.71 -28.15 -14.97
CA SER A 134 -4.57 -27.83 -15.83
C SER A 134 -3.52 -27.11 -15.00
N ASP A 135 -2.24 -27.32 -15.33
CA ASP A 135 -1.17 -26.56 -14.72
C ASP A 135 -1.28 -25.08 -15.11
N ILE A 136 -0.99 -24.20 -14.15
CA ILE A 136 -1.04 -22.75 -14.31
C ILE A 136 0.27 -22.20 -13.78
N GLN A 137 1.00 -21.46 -14.62
CA GLN A 137 2.17 -20.73 -14.18
C GLN A 137 1.76 -19.43 -13.48
N ALA A 138 2.39 -19.14 -12.34
CA ALA A 138 2.19 -17.89 -11.62
C ALA A 138 2.56 -16.70 -12.50
N SER A 139 1.71 -15.66 -12.46
CA SER A 139 2.08 -14.37 -13.03
C SER A 139 3.18 -13.73 -12.19
N THR A 140 4.28 -13.31 -12.82
CA THR A 140 5.25 -12.43 -12.17
C THR A 140 4.60 -11.06 -11.98
N ILE A 141 4.78 -10.38 -10.86
CA ILE A 141 4.46 -8.96 -10.72
C ILE A 141 5.72 -8.27 -10.21
N ASP A 142 6.37 -7.54 -11.10
CA ASP A 142 7.56 -6.79 -10.75
C ASP A 142 7.12 -5.42 -10.24
N VAL A 143 7.66 -5.03 -9.08
CA VAL A 143 7.42 -3.69 -8.52
C VAL A 143 8.02 -2.68 -9.50
N ALA A 144 7.16 -2.00 -10.25
CA ALA A 144 7.60 -0.98 -11.18
C ALA A 144 8.37 0.13 -10.45
N ALA A 145 9.52 0.54 -11.00
CA ALA A 145 10.28 1.68 -10.49
C ALA A 145 9.47 2.99 -10.66
N VAL A 146 9.66 3.94 -9.74
CA VAL A 146 8.97 5.24 -9.73
C VAL A 146 9.98 6.37 -9.83
N ASP A 147 9.56 7.45 -10.51
CA ASP A 147 10.35 8.65 -10.75
C ASP A 147 10.68 9.36 -9.42
N ALA A 148 11.94 9.79 -9.30
CA ALA A 148 12.50 10.48 -8.14
C ALA A 148 11.84 11.83 -7.79
N GLY A 149 10.92 12.34 -8.63
CA GLY A 149 10.25 13.63 -8.43
C GLY A 149 8.99 13.61 -7.56
N ILE A 150 8.36 12.44 -7.37
CA ILE A 150 7.14 12.31 -6.56
C ILE A 150 7.51 11.74 -5.20
N GLY A 151 7.10 12.41 -4.11
CA GLY A 151 7.41 11.97 -2.74
C GLY A 151 7.09 10.49 -2.52
N GLU A 152 8.16 9.69 -2.34
CA GLU A 152 8.18 8.22 -2.35
C GLU A 152 7.18 7.60 -1.36
N ASP A 153 6.96 8.26 -0.24
CA ASP A 153 6.06 7.78 0.83
C ASP A 153 4.57 7.73 0.42
N LYS A 154 4.24 8.24 -0.77
CA LYS A 154 2.85 8.42 -1.24
C LYS A 154 2.42 7.35 -2.24
N ILE A 155 3.37 6.74 -2.93
CA ILE A 155 3.10 5.82 -4.04
C ILE A 155 3.35 4.39 -3.58
N LEU A 156 2.42 3.51 -3.94
CA LEU A 156 2.59 2.08 -3.82
C LEU A 156 2.46 1.41 -5.18
N ARG A 157 3.16 0.30 -5.35
CA ARG A 157 3.09 -0.57 -6.52
C ARG A 157 2.94 -2.02 -6.08
N SER A 158 2.18 -2.78 -6.87
CA SER A 158 2.01 -4.20 -6.64
C SER A 158 3.30 -4.99 -6.88
N GLY A 159 3.42 -6.06 -6.11
CA GLY A 159 4.48 -7.05 -6.18
C GLY A 159 4.00 -8.36 -5.56
N GLN A 160 4.92 -9.33 -5.50
CA GLN A 160 4.64 -10.65 -4.93
C GLN A 160 4.86 -10.65 -3.41
N GLY A 161 3.86 -11.14 -2.67
CA GLY A 161 3.94 -11.39 -1.23
C GLY A 161 4.61 -12.73 -0.89
N SER A 162 4.68 -13.04 0.40
CA SER A 162 5.26 -14.26 0.98
C SER A 162 4.20 -15.19 1.59
N ILE A 163 3.00 -14.69 1.89
CA ILE A 163 1.89 -15.47 2.41
C ILE A 163 1.28 -16.29 1.28
N GLU A 164 1.21 -17.59 1.50
CA GLU A 164 0.67 -18.55 0.54
C GLU A 164 -0.51 -19.32 1.14
N GLN A 165 -1.50 -19.62 0.30
CA GLN A 165 -2.56 -20.57 0.60
C GLN A 165 -2.46 -21.75 -0.36
N VAL A 166 -2.20 -22.92 0.20
CA VAL A 166 -2.09 -24.16 -0.57
C VAL A 166 -3.42 -24.92 -0.52
N THR A 167 -3.93 -25.30 -1.67
CA THR A 167 -5.14 -26.11 -1.82
C THR A 167 -4.88 -27.27 -2.77
N HIS A 168 -5.19 -28.49 -2.35
CA HIS A 168 -5.14 -29.65 -3.23
C HIS A 168 -6.48 -29.83 -3.94
N HIS A 169 -6.45 -29.82 -5.27
CA HIS A 169 -7.63 -30.10 -6.06
C HIS A 169 -7.85 -31.61 -6.22
N PRO A 170 -9.11 -32.06 -6.28
CA PRO A 170 -9.41 -33.42 -6.67
C PRO A 170 -8.93 -33.69 -8.10
N ALA A 171 -8.76 -34.97 -8.45
CA ALA A 171 -8.36 -35.40 -9.80
C ALA A 171 -9.30 -34.89 -10.90
N MET A 172 -10.57 -34.63 -10.57
CA MET A 172 -11.53 -33.97 -11.44
C MET A 172 -12.29 -32.91 -10.65
N ALA A 173 -12.42 -31.72 -11.23
CA ALA A 173 -13.23 -30.64 -10.69
C ALA A 173 -14.18 -30.11 -11.77
N LEU A 174 -15.30 -29.53 -11.35
CA LEU A 174 -16.18 -28.81 -12.25
C LEU A 174 -15.45 -27.57 -12.76
N THR A 175 -15.34 -27.44 -14.07
CA THR A 175 -14.65 -26.33 -14.73
C THR A 175 -15.65 -25.42 -15.45
N TYR A 176 -15.29 -24.15 -15.55
CA TYR A 176 -16.08 -23.11 -16.18
C TYR A 176 -15.24 -22.42 -17.25
N ALA A 177 -15.89 -22.02 -18.34
CA ALA A 177 -15.33 -21.11 -19.31
C ALA A 177 -15.96 -19.73 -19.13
N SER A 178 -15.17 -18.68 -19.38
CA SER A 178 -15.67 -17.30 -19.38
C SER A 178 -16.64 -17.10 -20.55
N GLY A 179 -17.85 -16.66 -20.24
CA GLY A 179 -18.91 -16.33 -21.18
C GLY A 179 -18.94 -14.85 -21.52
N GLN A 180 -20.13 -14.25 -21.49
CA GLN A 180 -20.31 -12.83 -21.78
C GLN A 180 -19.67 -11.95 -20.69
N PHE A 181 -18.91 -10.93 -21.11
CA PHE A 181 -18.44 -9.86 -20.22
C PHE A 181 -19.63 -9.04 -19.71
N LEU A 182 -19.71 -8.84 -18.41
CA LEU A 182 -20.79 -8.11 -17.76
C LEU A 182 -20.36 -6.71 -17.34
N GLN A 183 -19.24 -6.61 -16.62
CA GLN A 183 -18.80 -5.38 -15.98
C GLN A 183 -17.37 -5.52 -15.44
N THR A 184 -16.75 -4.39 -15.08
CA THR A 184 -15.49 -4.32 -14.33
C THR A 184 -15.73 -3.59 -13.02
N ILE A 185 -15.16 -4.11 -11.92
CA ILE A 185 -15.07 -3.42 -10.64
C ILE A 185 -13.64 -2.88 -10.51
N THR A 186 -13.50 -1.56 -10.40
CA THR A 186 -12.20 -0.91 -10.19
C THR A 186 -12.05 -0.50 -8.73
N ILE A 187 -10.94 -0.91 -8.13
CA ILE A 187 -10.51 -0.50 -6.79
C ILE A 187 -9.16 0.19 -6.94
N HIS A 188 -9.13 1.47 -6.61
CA HIS A 188 -7.87 2.20 -6.50
C HIS A 188 -7.27 1.96 -5.12
N TYR A 189 -5.95 1.88 -5.00
CA TYR A 189 -5.30 1.70 -3.70
C TYR A 189 -4.11 2.65 -3.51
N CYS A 190 -3.99 3.22 -2.33
CA CYS A 190 -2.85 4.04 -1.94
C CYS A 190 -2.76 4.20 -0.42
N THR A 191 -1.64 4.77 0.05
CA THR A 191 -1.47 5.13 1.47
C THR A 191 -2.45 6.22 1.89
N ALA A 192 -2.67 6.38 3.20
CA ALA A 192 -3.44 7.51 3.73
C ALA A 192 -2.90 8.86 3.22
N MET A 193 -1.57 9.00 3.09
CA MET A 193 -0.95 10.18 2.49
C MET A 193 -1.28 10.32 1.00
N GLY A 194 -1.27 9.22 0.25
CA GLY A 194 -1.73 9.19 -1.15
C GLY A 194 -3.18 9.66 -1.29
N LEU A 195 -4.07 9.20 -0.40
CA LEU A 195 -5.49 9.59 -0.38
C LEU A 195 -5.69 11.09 -0.09
N ILE A 196 -4.92 11.67 0.83
CA ILE A 196 -4.96 13.11 1.11
C ILE A 196 -4.51 13.90 -0.13
N HIS A 197 -3.48 13.42 -0.83
CA HIS A 197 -2.97 14.06 -2.05
C HIS A 197 -3.95 13.93 -3.22
N ALA A 198 -4.64 12.80 -3.34
CA ALA A 198 -5.71 12.60 -4.32
C ALA A 198 -6.99 13.38 -3.99
N GLY A 199 -7.05 14.06 -2.83
CA GLY A 199 -8.23 14.81 -2.39
C GLY A 199 -9.39 13.91 -1.92
N VAL A 200 -9.11 12.62 -1.68
CA VAL A 200 -10.10 11.65 -1.16
C VAL A 200 -10.27 11.83 0.35
N LEU A 201 -9.16 12.05 1.06
CA LEU A 201 -9.17 12.38 2.49
C LEU A 201 -8.99 13.89 2.72
N PRO A 202 -9.62 14.46 3.76
CA PRO A 202 -9.40 15.85 4.11
C PRO A 202 -7.93 16.07 4.49
N LYS A 203 -7.38 17.22 4.10
CA LYS A 203 -6.06 17.64 4.58
C LYS A 203 -6.15 17.86 6.09
N PRO A 204 -5.33 17.16 6.89
CA PRO A 204 -5.29 17.42 8.31
C PRO A 204 -4.66 18.79 8.58
N ASP A 205 -4.79 19.27 9.81
CA ASP A 205 -4.14 20.51 10.22
C ASP A 205 -2.61 20.46 9.99
N ILE A 206 -1.98 21.63 9.89
CA ILE A 206 -0.56 21.77 9.50
C ILE A 206 0.36 20.95 10.42
N TRP A 207 0.06 20.85 11.71
CA TRP A 207 0.89 20.11 12.67
C TRP A 207 0.72 18.60 12.54
N THR A 208 -0.49 18.15 12.29
CA THR A 208 -0.77 16.73 12.00
C THR A 208 -0.17 16.33 10.65
N PHE A 209 -0.25 17.20 9.64
CA PHE A 209 0.38 16.97 8.34
C PHE A 209 1.90 16.88 8.43
N ALA A 210 2.55 17.81 9.14
CA ALA A 210 3.99 17.78 9.38
C ALA A 210 4.44 16.50 10.08
N ARG A 211 3.67 16.02 11.09
CA ARG A 211 3.98 14.78 11.81
C ARG A 211 3.88 13.52 10.96
N MET A 212 3.02 13.48 9.94
CA MET A 212 2.92 12.33 9.04
C MET A 212 4.08 12.23 8.05
N GLY A 213 4.71 13.36 7.69
CA GLY A 213 5.89 13.38 6.82
C GLY A 213 7.22 13.21 7.56
N MET A 214 7.22 13.28 8.89
CA MET A 214 8.42 12.98 9.69
C MET A 214 8.61 11.46 9.71
N LYS A 215 9.63 10.96 9.00
CA LYS A 215 10.11 9.58 9.20
C LYS A 215 10.31 9.39 10.69
N LYS A 216 9.60 8.43 11.29
CA LYS A 216 9.82 8.05 12.70
C LYS A 216 11.29 7.68 12.81
N ARG A 217 12.11 8.58 13.34
CA ARG A 217 13.52 8.28 13.60
C ARG A 217 13.52 7.02 14.46
N PRO A 218 14.31 5.98 14.14
CA PRO A 218 14.50 4.89 15.06
C PRO A 218 14.90 5.53 16.39
N ILE A 219 14.13 5.26 17.44
CA ILE A 219 14.44 5.80 18.76
C ILE A 219 15.82 5.25 19.10
N SER A 220 16.84 6.11 19.02
CA SER A 220 18.19 5.73 19.40
C SER A 220 18.11 5.15 20.81
N HIS A 221 18.77 4.01 21.04
CA HIS A 221 18.87 3.40 22.36
C HIS A 221 19.41 4.37 23.42
N ASP A 222 20.01 5.49 23.02
CA ASP A 222 20.49 6.54 23.91
C ASP A 222 19.39 7.50 24.37
N ILE A 223 18.30 7.69 23.60
CA ILE A 223 17.13 8.47 24.04
C ILE A 223 16.40 7.75 25.19
N LEU A 224 16.39 6.42 25.19
CA LEU A 224 15.82 5.61 26.27
C LEU A 224 16.61 5.69 27.59
N LYS A 225 17.82 6.27 27.58
CA LYS A 225 18.68 6.42 28.77
C LYS A 225 18.60 7.80 29.42
N ILE A 226 17.84 8.75 28.85
CA ILE A 226 17.72 10.09 29.41
C ILE A 226 16.88 10.03 30.68
N GLN A 227 17.54 10.07 31.83
CA GLN A 227 16.87 10.18 33.13
C GLN A 227 16.61 11.65 33.47
N PRO A 228 15.42 12.01 33.97
CA PRO A 228 15.13 13.36 34.40
C PRO A 228 16.05 13.75 35.57
N LYS A 229 16.69 14.91 35.46
CA LYS A 229 17.44 15.51 36.56
C LYS A 229 16.51 16.46 37.31
N ARG A 230 16.26 16.17 38.58
CA ARG A 230 15.47 17.07 39.44
C ARG A 230 16.27 18.31 39.78
N ILE A 231 15.76 19.48 39.41
CA ILE A 231 16.31 20.77 39.80
C ILE A 231 15.36 21.40 40.81
N LYS A 232 15.90 21.80 41.96
CA LYS A 232 15.17 22.58 42.96
C LYS A 232 15.48 24.05 42.75
N SER A 233 14.47 24.87 42.50
CA SER A 233 14.64 26.32 42.57
C SER A 233 14.64 26.73 44.04
N GLY A 234 15.64 27.51 44.45
CA GLY A 234 15.64 28.11 45.78
C GLY A 234 14.43 29.03 45.95
N GLY A 235 13.82 29.02 47.13
CA GLY A 235 12.75 29.97 47.44
C GLY A 235 13.28 31.40 47.40
N LEU A 236 12.47 32.33 46.89
CA LEU A 236 12.82 33.74 46.87
C LEU A 236 12.48 34.36 48.21
N PHE A 237 13.48 34.88 48.92
CA PHE A 237 13.29 35.62 50.17
C PHE A 237 13.57 37.10 49.95
N VAL A 238 12.73 37.96 50.50
CA VAL A 238 12.99 39.41 50.60
C VAL A 238 12.98 39.75 52.08
N GLY A 239 14.17 39.94 52.65
CA GLY A 239 14.35 39.97 54.11
C GLY A 239 14.06 38.60 54.72
N ASP A 240 13.30 38.58 55.82
CA ASP A 240 12.87 37.35 56.52
C ASP A 240 11.55 36.76 55.98
N SER A 241 10.95 37.38 54.95
CA SER A 241 9.68 36.91 54.38
C SER A 241 9.92 36.09 53.11
N LEU A 242 9.39 34.87 53.10
CA LEU A 242 9.35 33.98 51.93
C LEU A 242 8.33 34.51 50.93
N LEU A 243 8.80 34.88 49.75
CA LEU A 243 7.97 35.46 48.68
C LEU A 243 7.55 34.41 47.65
N GLU A 244 8.38 33.38 47.43
CA GLU A 244 8.05 32.27 46.55
C GLU A 244 8.61 30.96 47.13
N GLU A 245 7.75 29.94 47.25
CA GLU A 245 8.14 28.62 47.73
C GLU A 245 9.09 27.91 46.75
N PRO A 246 10.03 27.08 47.24
CA PRO A 246 10.88 26.25 46.39
C PRO A 246 10.02 25.36 45.49
N LYS A 247 10.32 25.35 44.19
CA LYS A 247 9.67 24.46 43.21
C LYS A 247 10.66 23.42 42.73
N GLU A 248 10.18 22.20 42.53
CA GLU A 248 10.95 21.13 41.90
C GLU A 248 10.48 20.96 40.46
N PHE A 249 11.42 20.93 39.53
CA PHE A 249 11.16 20.65 38.13
C PHE A 249 12.04 19.50 37.65
N ASP A 250 11.48 18.62 36.83
CA ASP A 250 12.22 17.61 36.11
C ASP A 250 12.83 18.25 34.85
N PHE A 251 14.16 18.27 34.76
CA PHE A 251 14.90 18.75 33.59
C PHE A 251 15.45 17.55 32.81
N PHE A 252 15.12 17.47 31.52
CA PHE A 252 15.68 16.48 30.61
C PHE A 252 16.83 17.13 29.84
N ASP A 253 18.06 16.70 30.11
CA ASP A 253 19.23 17.20 29.40
C ASP A 253 19.35 16.53 28.03
N LEU A 254 19.09 17.30 26.98
CA LEU A 254 19.14 16.84 25.60
C LEU A 254 20.46 17.23 24.90
N THR A 255 21.41 17.87 25.60
CA THR A 255 22.64 18.42 24.97
C THR A 255 23.58 17.37 24.40
N HIS A 256 23.41 16.10 24.78
CA HIS A 256 24.19 14.97 24.28
C HIS A 256 23.53 14.23 23.10
N LEU A 257 22.31 14.59 22.73
CA LEU A 257 21.71 14.08 21.49
C LEU A 257 22.40 14.80 20.34
N GLN A 258 23.29 14.10 19.64
CA GLN A 258 23.83 14.60 18.37
C GLN A 258 22.67 14.72 17.39
N ASP A 259 22.43 15.93 16.88
CA ASP A 259 21.61 16.12 15.70
C ASP A 259 22.36 15.48 14.52
N GLU A 260 21.98 14.26 14.15
CA GLU A 260 22.56 13.56 13.00
C GLU A 260 22.20 14.21 11.65
N ASP A 261 21.43 15.31 11.64
CA ASP A 261 20.99 16.01 10.43
C ASP A 261 22.12 16.71 9.65
N ASP A 262 23.34 16.82 10.21
CA ASP A 262 24.47 17.52 9.56
C ASP A 262 25.40 16.64 8.73
N LYS A 263 25.16 15.33 8.60
CA LYS A 263 26.12 14.43 7.92
C LYS A 263 25.95 14.20 6.42
N ASP A 264 24.83 14.61 5.80
CA ASP A 264 24.56 14.29 4.38
C ASP A 264 24.67 15.46 3.39
N ASN A 265 25.16 16.64 3.80
CA ASN A 265 25.28 17.80 2.90
C ASN A 265 26.71 18.14 2.42
N SER A 266 27.56 17.13 2.25
CA SER A 266 28.92 17.32 1.71
C SER A 266 29.19 16.54 0.41
N ALA A 267 28.37 16.77 -0.61
CA ALA A 267 28.74 16.38 -1.97
C ALA A 267 27.96 17.18 -3.03
N SER A 268 28.48 18.35 -3.43
CA SER A 268 28.56 18.80 -4.83
C SER A 268 28.91 20.30 -4.93
N ASP A 269 30.18 20.63 -4.67
CA ASP A 269 30.79 21.79 -5.32
C ASP A 269 31.17 21.31 -6.74
N ALA A 270 30.26 21.51 -7.69
CA ALA A 270 30.51 21.26 -9.10
C ALA A 270 30.85 22.59 -9.78
N ASP A 271 32.08 22.63 -10.30
CA ASP A 271 32.69 23.70 -11.08
C ASP A 271 31.74 24.34 -12.10
N PHE A 272 31.51 25.64 -11.92
CA PHE A 272 30.86 26.52 -12.88
C PHE A 272 31.83 26.86 -14.02
N HIS A 273 31.97 25.97 -15.01
CA HIS A 273 32.63 26.32 -16.27
C HIS A 273 31.64 27.05 -17.20
N HIS A 274 31.80 28.37 -17.32
CA HIS A 274 31.14 29.17 -18.33
C HIS A 274 31.56 28.74 -19.75
N PRO A 275 30.61 28.53 -20.68
CA PRO A 275 30.94 28.34 -22.09
C PRO A 275 31.35 29.66 -22.73
N VAL A 276 32.59 29.70 -23.25
CA VAL A 276 33.08 30.75 -24.13
C VAL A 276 32.42 30.60 -25.49
N THR A 277 31.71 31.62 -25.92
CA THR A 277 31.16 31.74 -27.28
C THR A 277 32.27 32.12 -28.27
N PRO A 278 32.41 31.44 -29.42
CA PRO A 278 33.30 31.90 -30.48
C PRO A 278 32.63 33.00 -31.33
N PRO A 279 33.41 33.92 -31.91
CA PRO A 279 32.87 35.00 -32.72
C PRO A 279 32.48 34.53 -34.12
N HIS A 280 31.48 35.23 -34.66
CA HIS A 280 30.95 35.10 -36.01
C HIS A 280 32.00 35.18 -37.11
N SER A 281 31.75 34.41 -38.17
CA SER A 281 32.08 34.75 -39.56
C SER A 281 30.97 34.26 -40.47
#